data_AF-A0AAV5J1L4-F1
#
_entry.id   AF-A0AAV5J1L4-F1
#
_cell.length_a   1.000
_cell.length_b   1.000
_cell.length_c   1.000
_cell.angle_alpha   90.00
_cell.angle_beta   90.00
_cell.angle_gamma   90.00
#
_symmetry.space_group_name_H-M   'P 1'
#
loop_
_entity.id
_entity.type
_entity.pdbx_description
1 polymer ?
#
loop_
_entity_poly.entity_id
_entity_poly.type
_entity_poly.pdbx_seq_one_letter_code
_entity_poly.pdbx_strand_id
1 'polypeptide(L)'
;MACRLESEVEVTTTWAFSYVSKVSFVILDMFNLQSIHIDIAKETAWVQTGATLVGTGGHFSGGGYGVMMRKHGPFVDIIIDAQIVDAIRGGGGASFGIILSWKIKLVQIPPKVTMFNVSITLKQGANDILYQWQEVAPKLPGDLFIRAIVDNVNGTITARLQGNELAKFNPVLGWTSGGKKLRNFLQQNIDTRVGIKFMQWSPYGGRMSEILEAETPFPHRAGNLFKLQNCMVWYHDNVIKDGIKSIRELNGVMTPYVLSKPREAFLNYRDLDIGKRSNSSKAGT
;
A
#
# COMPACT_ATOMS: atom_id res chain seq x y z
N MET A 1 20.76 -13.17 -23.01
CA MET A 1 21.31 -12.90 -21.66
C MET A 1 20.18 -12.32 -20.82
N ALA A 2 19.43 -13.18 -20.12
CA ALA A 2 18.32 -12.76 -19.28
C ALA A 2 18.88 -12.44 -17.89
N CYS A 3 18.92 -11.15 -17.54
CA CYS A 3 19.26 -10.73 -16.18
C CYS A 3 18.11 -11.18 -15.27
N ARG A 4 18.32 -12.27 -14.54
CA ARG A 4 17.47 -12.69 -13.43
C ARG A 4 17.76 -11.71 -12.30
N LEU A 5 16.86 -10.77 -12.05
CA LEU A 5 16.89 -9.96 -10.84
C LEU A 5 16.60 -10.92 -9.68
N GLU A 6 17.59 -11.17 -8.82
CA GLU A 6 17.49 -12.04 -7.64
C GLU A 6 16.78 -11.35 -6.46
N SER A 7 15.82 -10.47 -6.75
CA SER A 7 15.17 -9.61 -5.75
C SER A 7 13.71 -9.34 -6.12
N GLU A 8 12.82 -9.42 -5.13
CA GLU A 8 11.39 -9.70 -5.31
C GLU A 8 10.52 -8.44 -5.12
N VAL A 9 9.46 -8.30 -5.93
CA VAL A 9 8.54 -7.16 -5.93
C VAL A 9 7.12 -7.60 -5.57
N GLU A 10 6.56 -7.03 -4.50
CA GLU A 10 5.17 -7.25 -4.06
C GLU A 10 4.23 -6.39 -4.91
N VAL A 11 3.13 -6.96 -5.40
CA VAL A 11 2.14 -6.21 -6.18
C VAL A 11 0.75 -6.38 -5.62
N THR A 12 0.21 -5.28 -5.14
CA THR A 12 -1.17 -5.21 -4.70
C THR A 12 -2.03 -4.37 -5.64
N THR A 13 -3.26 -4.79 -5.87
CA THR A 13 -4.25 -4.03 -6.63
C THR A 13 -5.22 -3.35 -5.66
N THR A 14 -5.61 -2.08 -5.91
CA THR A 14 -6.67 -1.43 -5.11
C THR A 14 -7.83 -0.99 -5.99
N TRP A 15 -9.04 -1.45 -5.65
CA TRP A 15 -10.32 -0.88 -6.09
C TRP A 15 -11.13 -0.50 -4.85
N ALA A 16 -11.88 0.58 -4.92
CA ALA A 16 -13.04 0.73 -4.05
C ALA A 16 -14.13 -0.24 -4.57
N PHE A 17 -14.37 -1.34 -3.85
CA PHE A 17 -15.45 -2.26 -4.17
C PHE A 17 -16.75 -1.77 -3.53
N SER A 18 -17.83 -1.69 -4.32
CA SER A 18 -19.20 -1.81 -3.80
C SER A 18 -19.66 -3.26 -3.97
N TYR A 19 -20.21 -3.85 -2.90
CA TYR A 19 -20.76 -5.20 -2.93
C TYR A 19 -22.25 -5.13 -2.60
N VAL A 20 -23.07 -5.79 -3.43
CA VAL A 20 -24.50 -5.96 -3.14
C VAL A 20 -24.68 -7.30 -2.45
N SER A 21 -25.02 -7.26 -1.15
CA SER A 21 -25.37 -8.46 -0.41
C SER A 21 -26.69 -9.04 -0.91
N LYS A 22 -26.74 -10.36 -1.05
CA LYS A 22 -27.96 -11.12 -1.38
C LYS A 22 -28.73 -11.60 -0.15
N VAL A 23 -28.23 -11.30 1.05
CA VAL A 23 -28.84 -11.65 2.34
C VAL A 23 -29.01 -10.40 3.18
N SER A 24 -30.00 -10.39 4.07
CA SER A 24 -30.21 -9.30 5.03
C SER A 24 -28.99 -9.11 5.93
N PHE A 25 -28.64 -7.85 6.19
CA PHE A 25 -27.51 -7.48 7.02
C PHE A 25 -27.80 -6.15 7.72
N VAL A 26 -27.03 -5.87 8.78
CA VAL A 26 -27.02 -4.58 9.48
C VAL A 26 -25.64 -3.97 9.31
N ILE A 27 -25.58 -2.65 9.11
CA ILE A 27 -24.33 -1.89 9.13
C ILE A 27 -24.18 -1.29 10.53
N LEU A 28 -23.11 -1.65 11.22
CA LEU A 28 -22.69 -0.95 12.43
C LEU A 28 -21.71 0.14 12.02
N ASP A 29 -22.20 1.38 11.94
CA ASP A 29 -21.36 2.54 11.68
C ASP A 29 -20.73 3.06 12.98
N MET A 30 -19.40 3.06 13.03
CA MET A 30 -18.61 3.47 14.19
C MET A 30 -18.14 4.93 14.11
N PHE A 31 -18.66 5.75 13.18
CA PHE A 31 -18.22 7.15 13.00
C PHE A 31 -18.24 8.01 14.28
N ASN A 32 -19.14 7.70 15.23
CA ASN A 32 -19.22 8.39 16.52
C ASN A 32 -18.17 7.94 17.54
N LEU A 33 -17.49 6.82 17.31
CA LEU A 33 -16.40 6.31 18.16
C LEU A 33 -15.06 6.93 17.71
N GLN A 34 -14.87 8.22 17.99
CA GLN A 34 -13.72 9.00 17.52
C GLN A 34 -12.86 9.61 18.64
N SER A 35 -13.05 9.16 19.89
CA SER A 35 -12.25 9.65 21.01
C SER A 35 -10.78 9.28 20.88
N ILE A 36 -9.90 10.22 21.25
CA ILE A 36 -8.45 10.05 21.28
C ILE A 36 -7.96 10.54 22.65
N HIS A 37 -7.30 9.65 23.40
CA HIS A 37 -6.69 9.98 24.69
C HIS A 37 -5.20 9.72 24.62
N ILE A 38 -4.41 10.77 24.79
CA ILE A 38 -2.95 10.74 24.65
C ILE A 38 -2.32 10.82 26.04
N ASP A 39 -1.45 9.86 26.35
CA ASP A 39 -0.58 9.87 27.53
C ASP A 39 0.85 10.13 27.05
N ILE A 40 1.26 11.40 27.12
CA ILE A 40 2.59 11.84 26.68
C ILE A 40 3.69 11.23 27.55
N ALA A 41 3.46 11.11 28.87
CA ALA A 41 4.45 10.57 29.80
C ALA A 41 4.75 9.09 29.52
N LYS A 42 3.75 8.33 29.07
CA LYS A 42 3.92 6.93 28.68
C LYS A 42 4.21 6.73 27.19
N GLU A 43 4.20 7.80 26.39
CA GLU A 43 4.28 7.74 24.93
C GLU A 43 3.23 6.77 24.34
N THR A 44 1.98 6.85 24.81
CA THR A 44 0.89 6.00 24.31
C THR A 44 -0.34 6.82 23.98
N ALA A 45 -1.20 6.27 23.11
CA ALA A 45 -2.53 6.83 22.89
C ALA A 45 -3.57 5.73 22.76
N TRP A 46 -4.74 5.97 23.33
CA TRP A 46 -5.96 5.24 23.01
C TRP A 46 -6.69 5.97 21.89
N VAL A 47 -7.02 5.25 20.81
CA VAL A 47 -7.65 5.78 19.60
C VAL A 47 -8.85 4.90 19.27
N GLN A 48 -10.05 5.48 19.29
CA GLN A 48 -11.25 4.75 18.89
C GLN A 48 -11.32 4.54 17.37
N THR A 49 -12.00 3.47 16.94
CA THR A 49 -11.93 2.95 15.56
C THR A 49 -12.60 3.81 14.49
N GLY A 50 -13.46 4.74 14.89
CA GLY A 50 -14.09 5.75 14.03
C GLY A 50 -13.22 7.00 13.82
N ALA A 51 -12.14 7.18 14.59
CA ALA A 51 -11.20 8.29 14.36
C ALA A 51 -10.51 8.16 12.98
N THR A 52 -10.21 9.28 12.34
CA THR A 52 -9.81 9.31 10.92
C THR A 52 -8.35 9.68 10.68
N LEU A 53 -7.65 8.75 10.00
CA LEU A 53 -6.54 9.02 9.07
C LEU A 53 -7.01 8.52 7.69
N VAL A 54 -7.14 7.19 7.62
CA VAL A 54 -8.13 6.41 6.88
C VAL A 54 -8.75 5.54 7.99
N GLY A 55 -10.07 5.48 8.15
CA GLY A 55 -10.75 4.97 9.37
C GLY A 55 -9.97 3.88 10.13
N THR A 56 -9.55 4.19 11.37
CA THR A 56 -8.49 3.44 12.06
C THR A 56 -8.85 1.98 12.33
N GLY A 57 -10.15 1.67 12.49
CA GLY A 57 -10.62 0.28 12.63
C GLY A 57 -10.16 -0.62 11.48
N GLY A 58 -10.39 -0.21 10.24
CA GLY A 58 -9.95 -0.96 9.06
C GLY A 58 -8.46 -0.82 8.78
N HIS A 59 -7.94 0.42 8.85
CA HIS A 59 -6.55 0.70 8.48
C HIS A 59 -5.55 -0.06 9.34
N PHE A 60 -5.73 -0.05 10.68
CA PHE A 60 -4.80 -0.70 11.61
C PHE A 60 -4.93 -2.22 11.59
N SER A 61 -6.16 -2.74 11.56
CA SER A 61 -6.40 -4.19 11.60
C SER A 61 -5.87 -4.94 10.36
N GLY A 62 -5.74 -4.27 9.22
CA GLY A 62 -5.14 -4.87 8.02
C GLY A 62 -3.67 -4.53 7.80
N GLY A 63 -2.95 -4.08 8.82
CA GLY A 63 -1.52 -3.75 8.77
C GLY A 63 -1.27 -2.25 8.78
N GLY A 64 -1.82 -1.53 7.79
CA GLY A 64 -1.70 -0.06 7.64
C GLY A 64 -0.27 0.40 7.40
N TYR A 65 0.07 0.85 6.20
CA TYR A 65 1.41 1.35 5.89
C TYR A 65 1.40 2.85 5.60
N GLY A 66 2.55 3.49 5.77
CA GLY A 66 2.71 4.92 5.54
C GLY A 66 4.16 5.30 5.28
N VAL A 67 4.39 6.61 5.20
CA VAL A 67 5.69 7.21 4.88
C VAL A 67 6.79 6.98 5.94
N MET A 68 6.41 6.47 7.12
CA MET A 68 7.33 6.16 8.22
C MET A 68 7.64 4.66 8.34
N MET A 69 7.10 3.79 7.47
CA MET A 69 7.21 2.34 7.63
C MET A 69 8.66 1.82 7.59
N ARG A 70 9.55 2.51 6.87
CA ARG A 70 10.98 2.14 6.79
C ARG A 70 11.74 2.45 8.08
N LYS A 71 11.22 3.31 8.95
CA LYS A 71 11.81 3.62 10.26
C LYS A 71 11.12 2.89 11.40
N HIS A 72 9.79 2.78 11.35
CA HIS A 72 8.98 2.32 12.48
C HIS A 72 8.14 1.07 12.21
N GLY A 73 8.14 0.54 10.99
CA GLY A 73 7.22 -0.54 10.57
C GLY A 73 5.81 -0.03 10.23
N PRO A 74 4.92 -0.88 9.69
CA PRO A 74 3.50 -0.61 9.56
C PRO A 74 2.82 -0.35 10.92
N PHE A 75 1.61 0.19 10.87
CA PHE A 75 0.79 0.52 12.03
C PHE A 75 0.57 -0.67 12.96
N VAL A 76 0.40 -1.89 12.43
CA VAL A 76 0.22 -3.09 13.24
C VAL A 76 1.39 -3.34 14.21
N ASP A 77 2.61 -2.90 13.87
CA ASP A 77 3.80 -3.12 14.70
C ASP A 77 3.91 -2.13 15.88
N ILE A 78 3.09 -1.07 15.90
CA ILE A 78 3.05 -0.08 16.99
C ILE A 78 1.80 -0.21 17.87
N ILE A 79 0.93 -1.19 17.60
CA ILE A 79 -0.23 -1.50 18.44
C ILE A 79 0.26 -2.29 19.66
N ILE A 80 -0.13 -1.83 20.84
CA ILE A 80 0.24 -2.46 22.12
C ILE A 80 -0.94 -3.13 22.81
N ASP A 81 -2.18 -2.71 22.51
CA ASP A 81 -3.40 -3.29 23.06
C ASP A 81 -4.63 -2.94 22.20
N ALA A 82 -5.74 -3.63 22.40
CA ALA A 82 -7.01 -3.36 21.72
C ALA A 82 -8.22 -3.69 22.60
N GLN A 83 -9.25 -2.83 22.56
CA GLN A 83 -10.55 -3.16 23.13
C GLN A 83 -11.42 -3.81 22.05
N ILE A 84 -11.81 -5.06 22.28
CA ILE A 84 -12.58 -5.87 21.33
C ILE A 84 -13.84 -6.38 22.02
N VAL A 85 -14.96 -6.31 21.33
CA VAL A 85 -16.16 -7.08 21.67
C VAL A 85 -16.11 -8.36 20.85
N ASP A 86 -15.99 -9.51 21.53
CA ASP A 86 -15.96 -10.81 20.88
C ASP A 86 -17.30 -11.04 20.15
N ALA A 87 -17.21 -11.31 18.85
CA ALA A 87 -18.33 -11.68 18.01
C ALA A 87 -18.17 -13.13 17.55
N ILE A 88 -17.87 -14.05 18.47
CA ILE A 88 -17.94 -15.51 18.29
C ILE A 88 -17.12 -15.98 17.05
N ARG A 89 -15.79 -15.94 17.17
CA ARG A 89 -14.73 -16.68 16.42
C ARG A 89 -14.48 -16.40 14.91
N GLY A 90 -13.46 -15.55 14.64
CA GLY A 90 -12.35 -15.84 13.68
C GLY A 90 -12.14 -14.98 12.40
N GLY A 91 -11.00 -14.30 12.23
CA GLY A 91 -10.28 -14.10 10.94
C GLY A 91 -10.12 -12.70 10.28
N GLY A 92 -10.07 -11.58 11.01
CA GLY A 92 -9.84 -10.18 10.55
C GLY A 92 -10.57 -9.19 11.46
N GLY A 93 -10.38 -7.87 11.39
CA GLY A 93 -11.24 -6.95 12.20
C GLY A 93 -12.74 -7.12 11.91
N ALA A 94 -13.10 -7.63 10.72
CA ALA A 94 -14.48 -8.01 10.39
C ALA A 94 -14.82 -9.48 10.73
N SER A 95 -13.84 -10.27 11.16
CA SER A 95 -14.01 -11.70 11.33
C SER A 95 -13.65 -12.20 12.75
N PHE A 96 -12.83 -11.49 13.53
CA PHE A 96 -12.43 -11.83 14.92
C PHE A 96 -13.29 -11.14 16.00
N GLY A 97 -14.10 -10.13 15.67
CA GLY A 97 -14.85 -9.34 16.65
C GLY A 97 -14.95 -7.87 16.25
N ILE A 98 -15.68 -7.07 17.02
CA ILE A 98 -15.80 -5.61 16.77
C ILE A 98 -14.74 -4.89 17.60
N ILE A 99 -13.78 -4.26 16.93
CA ILE A 99 -12.75 -3.46 17.61
C ILE A 99 -13.32 -2.07 17.92
N LEU A 100 -13.27 -1.68 19.20
CA LEU A 100 -13.76 -0.39 19.69
C LEU A 100 -12.65 0.66 19.73
N SER A 101 -11.46 0.26 20.17
CA SER A 101 -10.32 1.15 20.28
C SER A 101 -8.99 0.40 20.24
N TRP A 102 -7.95 1.13 19.84
CA TRP A 102 -6.56 0.69 19.80
C TRP A 102 -5.76 1.46 20.83
N LYS A 103 -4.89 0.76 21.56
CA LYS A 103 -3.80 1.40 22.28
C LYS A 103 -2.55 1.30 21.41
N ILE A 104 -1.98 2.45 21.07
CA ILE A 104 -0.78 2.55 20.24
C ILE A 104 0.39 3.12 21.04
N LYS A 105 1.60 2.71 20.68
CA LYS A 105 2.84 3.35 21.09
C LYS A 105 3.14 4.52 20.15
N LEU A 106 3.35 5.70 20.71
CA LEU A 106 3.77 6.88 19.97
C LEU A 106 5.24 6.73 19.57
N VAL A 107 5.57 7.29 18.41
CA VAL A 107 6.94 7.28 17.89
C VAL A 107 7.48 8.70 17.88
N GLN A 108 8.74 8.86 18.29
CA GLN A 108 9.41 10.15 18.32
C GLN A 108 9.80 10.57 16.91
N ILE A 109 9.40 11.78 16.52
CA ILE A 109 9.76 12.39 15.24
C ILE A 109 10.59 13.66 15.48
N PRO A 110 11.62 13.91 14.65
CA PRO A 110 12.37 15.15 14.75
C PRO A 110 11.47 16.37 14.54
N PRO A 111 11.74 17.50 15.22
CA PRO A 111 10.91 18.71 15.11
C PRO A 111 10.96 19.36 13.71
N LYS A 112 11.89 18.93 12.86
CA LYS A 112 12.02 19.36 11.47
C LYS A 112 12.12 18.11 10.59
N VAL A 113 11.24 18.04 9.59
CA VAL A 113 11.20 16.99 8.57
C VAL A 113 11.28 17.68 7.21
N THR A 114 12.08 17.13 6.31
CA THR A 114 12.18 17.65 4.93
C THR A 114 11.23 16.87 4.04
N MET A 115 10.48 17.57 3.18
CA MET A 115 9.64 16.95 2.16
C MET A 115 10.10 17.40 0.77
N PHE A 116 10.03 16.50 -0.20
CA PHE A 116 10.29 16.84 -1.60
C PHE A 116 9.33 16.12 -2.54
N ASN A 117 9.10 16.75 -3.68
CA ASN A 117 8.30 16.21 -4.76
C ASN A 117 8.95 16.59 -6.08
N VAL A 118 9.52 15.60 -6.77
CA VAL A 118 10.23 15.81 -8.04
C VAL A 118 9.46 15.10 -9.14
N SER A 119 9.02 15.86 -10.15
CA SER A 119 8.30 15.35 -11.31
C SER A 119 9.22 15.28 -12.52
N ILE A 120 9.31 14.10 -13.14
CA ILE A 120 10.15 13.86 -14.32
C ILE A 120 9.29 13.22 -15.41
N THR A 121 9.35 13.75 -16.63
CA THR A 121 8.64 13.19 -17.79
C THR A 121 9.43 12.06 -18.45
N LEU A 122 8.76 11.21 -19.25
CA LEU A 122 9.47 10.21 -20.06
C LEU A 122 10.56 10.80 -20.98
N LYS A 123 10.34 12.02 -21.50
CA LYS A 123 11.32 12.72 -22.35
C LYS A 123 12.57 13.11 -21.58
N GLN A 124 12.45 13.40 -20.29
CA GLN A 124 13.55 13.76 -19.39
C GLN A 124 14.28 12.55 -18.79
N GLY A 125 13.94 11.31 -19.20
CA GLY A 125 14.63 10.10 -18.71
C GLY A 125 13.99 9.46 -17.48
N ALA A 126 12.68 9.67 -17.25
CA ALA A 126 11.97 9.03 -16.12
C ALA A 126 12.14 7.50 -16.05
N ASN A 127 12.29 6.82 -17.20
CA ASN A 127 12.52 5.37 -17.25
C ASN A 127 13.82 4.94 -16.54
N ASP A 128 14.87 5.74 -16.68
CA ASP A 128 16.18 5.43 -16.12
C ASP A 128 16.18 5.67 -14.62
N ILE A 129 15.58 6.79 -14.20
CA ILE A 129 15.42 7.12 -12.79
C ILE A 129 14.54 6.10 -12.07
N LEU A 130 13.42 5.67 -12.67
CA LEU A 130 12.57 4.63 -12.09
C LEU A 130 13.28 3.28 -11.99
N TYR A 131 14.08 2.91 -13.00
CA TYR A 131 14.85 1.66 -12.96
C TYR A 131 15.86 1.69 -11.80
N GLN A 132 16.60 2.78 -11.64
CA GLN A 132 17.54 2.90 -10.53
C GLN A 132 16.87 3.05 -9.17
N TRP A 133 15.70 3.69 -9.12
CA TRP A 133 14.90 3.80 -7.91
C TRP A 133 14.57 2.40 -7.34
N GLN A 134 14.29 1.41 -8.19
CA GLN A 134 14.01 0.03 -7.75
C GLN A 134 15.19 -0.58 -6.97
N GLU A 135 16.42 -0.26 -7.39
CA GLU A 135 17.65 -0.79 -6.79
C GLU A 135 18.09 -0.05 -5.53
N VAL A 136 17.85 1.26 -5.48
CA VAL A 136 18.38 2.14 -4.43
C VAL A 136 17.37 2.37 -3.32
N ALA A 137 16.11 2.65 -3.64
CA ALA A 137 15.12 3.09 -2.66
C ALA A 137 14.92 2.11 -1.47
N PRO A 138 14.91 0.78 -1.67
CA PRO A 138 14.79 -0.17 -0.55
C PRO A 138 16.02 -0.20 0.36
N LYS A 139 17.19 0.18 -0.14
CA LYS A 139 18.49 0.11 0.56
C LYS A 139 18.90 1.41 1.27
N LEU A 140 18.13 2.48 1.09
CA LEU A 140 18.41 3.78 1.74
C LEU A 140 18.29 3.68 3.27
N PRO A 141 18.87 4.62 4.05
CA PRO A 141 18.64 4.69 5.49
C PRO A 141 17.15 4.75 5.83
N GLY A 142 16.74 4.16 6.97
CA GLY A 142 15.33 4.06 7.37
C GLY A 142 14.62 5.42 7.54
N ASP A 143 15.39 6.49 7.77
CA ASP A 143 14.91 7.88 7.89
C ASP A 143 14.43 8.51 6.59
N LEU A 144 14.77 7.91 5.44
CA LEU A 144 14.45 8.42 4.11
C LEU A 144 13.40 7.52 3.46
N PHE A 145 12.27 8.10 3.06
CA PHE A 145 11.24 7.39 2.30
C PHE A 145 11.07 8.09 0.96
N ILE A 146 11.15 7.36 -0.15
CA ILE A 146 10.98 7.91 -1.50
C ILE A 146 10.01 7.01 -2.26
N ARG A 147 8.77 7.43 -2.40
CA ARG A 147 7.75 6.76 -3.23
C ARG A 147 7.85 7.25 -4.67
N ALA A 148 7.76 6.33 -5.62
CA ALA A 148 7.55 6.67 -7.02
C ALA A 148 6.06 6.57 -7.37
N ILE A 149 5.51 7.57 -8.04
CA ILE A 149 4.16 7.52 -8.62
C ILE A 149 4.30 7.73 -10.12
N VAL A 150 3.81 6.77 -10.89
CA VAL A 150 3.81 6.84 -12.35
C VAL A 150 2.38 7.01 -12.81
N ASP A 151 2.08 8.17 -13.37
CA ASP A 151 0.77 8.53 -13.89
C ASP A 151 0.87 9.10 -15.30
N ASN A 152 -0.27 9.24 -15.95
CA ASN A 152 -0.39 9.97 -17.20
C ASN A 152 -1.27 11.19 -16.93
N VAL A 153 -0.64 12.36 -16.99
CA VAL A 153 -1.29 13.66 -16.81
C VAL A 153 -1.35 14.33 -18.18
N ASN A 154 -2.56 14.52 -18.69
CA ASN A 154 -2.82 15.20 -19.96
C ASN A 154 -2.03 14.62 -21.16
N GLY A 155 -1.95 13.29 -21.26
CA GLY A 155 -1.23 12.60 -22.33
C GLY A 155 0.29 12.53 -22.14
N THR A 156 0.80 13.05 -21.01
CA THR A 156 2.22 12.99 -20.67
C THR A 156 2.43 12.06 -19.46
N ILE A 157 3.15 10.96 -19.70
CA ILE A 157 3.57 10.07 -18.63
C ILE A 157 4.66 10.73 -17.79
N THR A 158 4.39 10.81 -16.48
CA THR A 158 5.24 11.46 -15.49
C THR A 158 5.55 10.47 -14.37
N ALA A 159 6.81 10.46 -13.93
CA ALA A 159 7.24 9.82 -12.70
C ALA A 159 7.44 10.90 -11.63
N ARG A 160 6.70 10.78 -10.53
CA ARG A 160 6.82 11.66 -9.36
C ARG A 160 7.54 10.92 -8.24
N LEU A 161 8.69 11.44 -7.82
CA LEU A 161 9.38 10.98 -6.63
C LEU A 161 8.95 11.86 -5.46
N GLN A 162 8.13 11.28 -4.59
CA GLN A 162 7.66 11.93 -3.37
C GLN A 162 8.37 11.33 -2.18
N GLY A 163 9.05 12.16 -1.41
CA GLY A 163 9.75 11.67 -0.25
C GLY A 163 9.72 12.61 0.93
N ASN A 164 10.03 12.01 2.07
CA ASN A 164 10.26 12.69 3.31
C ASN A 164 11.54 12.17 3.91
N GLU A 165 12.19 13.05 4.64
CA GLU A 165 13.38 12.73 5.36
C GLU A 165 13.26 13.21 6.79
N LEU A 166 13.49 12.29 7.71
CA LEU A 166 13.42 12.56 9.14
C LEU A 166 14.75 13.14 9.66
N ALA A 167 15.85 13.01 8.91
CA ALA A 167 17.15 13.64 9.19
C ALA A 167 17.51 14.67 8.09
N LYS A 168 18.74 15.21 8.06
CA LYS A 168 19.23 16.06 6.96
C LYS A 168 20.09 15.24 6.00
N PHE A 169 19.63 15.08 4.76
CA PHE A 169 20.30 14.43 3.66
C PHE A 169 20.64 15.49 2.63
N ASN A 170 21.85 15.43 2.10
CA ASN A 170 22.30 16.32 1.05
C ASN A 170 22.14 15.58 -0.29
N PRO A 171 21.15 15.92 -1.13
CA PRO A 171 20.83 15.13 -2.31
C PRO A 171 21.81 15.47 -3.43
N VAL A 172 22.91 14.74 -3.52
CA VAL A 172 23.72 14.65 -4.74
C VAL A 172 23.88 13.17 -5.08
N LEU A 173 22.88 12.60 -5.74
CA LEU A 173 22.99 11.28 -6.36
C LEU A 173 22.82 11.47 -7.86
N GLY A 174 23.90 11.23 -8.60
CA GLY A 174 23.91 11.18 -10.06
C GLY A 174 23.32 9.85 -10.52
N TRP A 175 22.14 9.91 -11.11
CA TRP A 175 21.42 8.74 -11.62
C TRP A 175 21.84 8.48 -13.09
N THR A 176 22.09 7.22 -13.47
CA THR A 176 22.57 6.76 -14.79
C THR A 176 21.57 5.79 -15.47
N SER A 177 21.72 5.56 -16.78
CA SER A 177 20.67 5.01 -17.67
C SER A 177 20.62 3.48 -17.76
N GLY A 178 19.41 2.91 -17.97
CA GLY A 178 19.19 1.46 -18.12
C GLY A 178 17.79 0.97 -18.56
N GLY A 179 16.80 1.84 -18.77
CA GLY A 179 15.38 1.45 -18.74
C GLY A 179 14.60 1.24 -20.05
N LYS A 180 15.17 0.72 -21.15
CA LYS A 180 14.44 0.64 -22.47
C LYS A 180 13.16 -0.22 -22.42
N LYS A 181 13.17 -1.34 -21.69
CA LYS A 181 12.00 -2.22 -21.50
C LYS A 181 10.89 -1.53 -20.68
N LEU A 182 11.28 -0.79 -19.65
CA LEU A 182 10.35 -0.03 -18.80
C LEU A 182 9.67 1.09 -19.57
N ARG A 183 10.40 1.80 -20.45
CA ARG A 183 9.81 2.84 -21.32
C ARG A 183 8.64 2.30 -22.15
N ASN A 184 8.85 1.20 -22.88
CA ASN A 184 7.81 0.60 -23.71
C ASN A 184 6.61 0.17 -22.86
N PHE A 185 6.86 -0.42 -21.70
CA PHE A 185 5.82 -0.81 -20.76
C PHE A 185 4.98 0.39 -20.30
N LEU A 186 5.60 1.48 -19.84
CA LEU A 186 4.88 2.66 -19.36
C LEU A 186 4.03 3.29 -20.46
N GLN A 187 4.59 3.46 -21.66
CA GLN A 187 3.91 4.05 -22.81
C GLN A 187 2.66 3.26 -23.22
N GLN A 188 2.73 1.92 -23.14
CA GLN A 188 1.64 1.04 -23.56
C GLN A 188 0.55 0.87 -22.49
N ASN A 189 0.91 0.96 -21.20
CA ASN A 189 0.04 0.46 -20.14
C ASN A 189 -0.55 1.55 -19.23
N ILE A 190 -0.07 2.80 -19.32
CA ILE A 190 -0.50 3.94 -18.48
C ILE A 190 -1.29 4.98 -19.30
N ASP A 191 -1.76 4.65 -20.51
CA ASP A 191 -2.63 5.53 -21.30
C ASP A 191 -4.06 5.63 -20.71
N THR A 192 -4.66 6.83 -20.76
CA THR A 192 -5.88 7.21 -20.02
C THR A 192 -7.00 7.57 -20.98
N ARG A 193 -7.66 6.56 -21.56
CA ARG A 193 -8.88 6.76 -22.37
C ARG A 193 -10.18 6.80 -21.54
N VAL A 194 -10.12 6.35 -20.29
CA VAL A 194 -11.30 6.02 -19.46
C VAL A 194 -11.33 6.80 -18.13
N GLY A 195 -10.18 7.27 -17.64
CA GLY A 195 -10.01 7.87 -16.32
C GLY A 195 -8.53 7.96 -15.93
N ILE A 196 -8.22 8.24 -14.67
CA ILE A 196 -6.83 8.38 -14.18
C ILE A 196 -6.29 7.00 -13.84
N LYS A 197 -5.32 6.54 -14.63
CA LYS A 197 -4.57 5.30 -14.40
C LYS A 197 -3.19 5.63 -13.86
N PHE A 198 -2.82 5.06 -12.72
CA PHE A 198 -1.51 5.28 -12.14
C PHE A 198 -0.99 4.06 -11.39
N MET A 199 0.33 4.02 -11.23
CA MET A 199 1.04 3.05 -10.41
C MET A 199 1.75 3.78 -9.28
N GLN A 200 1.66 3.25 -8.07
CA GLN A 200 2.38 3.78 -6.91
C GLN A 200 3.34 2.73 -6.36
N TRP A 201 4.62 3.06 -6.24
CA TRP A 201 5.69 2.17 -5.83
C TRP A 201 6.22 2.66 -4.48
N SER A 202 6.00 1.90 -3.42
CA SER A 202 6.40 2.27 -2.04
C SER A 202 7.54 1.38 -1.56
N PRO A 203 8.72 1.94 -1.25
CA PRO A 203 9.92 1.16 -0.95
C PRO A 203 9.83 0.49 0.43
N TYR A 204 10.20 -0.78 0.49
CA TYR A 204 10.37 -1.53 1.73
C TYR A 204 11.82 -1.35 2.21
N GLY A 205 12.39 -2.33 2.90
CA GLY A 205 13.69 -2.20 3.54
C GLY A 205 13.65 -1.39 4.84
N GLY A 206 14.83 -1.09 5.39
CA GLY A 206 14.96 -0.53 6.73
C GLY A 206 14.27 -1.43 7.77
N ARG A 207 13.48 -0.83 8.65
CA ARG A 207 12.75 -1.52 9.71
C ARG A 207 11.85 -2.65 9.19
N MET A 208 11.31 -2.53 7.97
CA MET A 208 10.47 -3.58 7.37
C MET A 208 11.21 -4.91 7.20
N SER A 209 12.53 -4.88 6.99
CA SER A 209 13.36 -6.08 6.78
C SER A 209 13.96 -6.62 8.08
N GLU A 210 13.87 -5.87 9.17
CA GLU A 210 14.34 -6.30 10.49
C GLU A 210 13.28 -7.11 11.25
N ILE A 211 12.00 -6.88 10.94
CA ILE A 211 10.86 -7.54 11.57
C ILE A 211 10.66 -8.90 10.91
N LEU A 212 10.52 -9.96 11.70
CA LEU A 212 10.28 -11.31 11.18
C LEU A 212 8.88 -11.41 10.58
N GLU A 213 8.73 -12.17 9.49
CA GLU A 213 7.43 -12.37 8.81
C GLU A 213 6.33 -12.91 9.72
N ALA A 214 6.71 -13.70 10.73
CA ALA A 214 5.79 -14.32 11.67
C ALA A 214 5.44 -13.45 12.89
N GLU A 215 6.05 -12.28 13.08
CA GLU A 215 5.77 -11.40 14.23
C GLU A 215 4.34 -10.87 14.21
N THR A 216 3.76 -10.70 13.01
CA THR A 216 2.39 -10.22 12.83
C THR A 216 1.73 -10.94 11.65
N PRO A 217 0.40 -10.90 11.52
CA PRO A 217 -0.29 -11.39 10.32
C PRO A 217 0.04 -10.63 9.03
N PHE A 218 0.89 -9.59 9.06
CA PHE A 218 1.41 -8.89 7.89
C PHE A 218 2.79 -9.50 7.52
N PRO A 219 2.86 -10.37 6.49
CA PRO A 219 4.05 -11.19 6.25
C PRO A 219 5.09 -10.52 5.34
N HIS A 220 4.75 -9.41 4.68
CA HIS A 220 5.60 -8.80 3.66
C HIS A 220 6.79 -8.07 4.30
N ARG A 221 7.90 -8.77 4.57
CA ARG A 221 9.06 -8.25 5.34
C ARG A 221 10.36 -8.29 4.52
N ALA A 222 11.40 -8.97 5.01
CA ALA A 222 12.66 -9.14 4.31
C ALA A 222 12.44 -9.82 2.93
N GLY A 223 13.33 -9.55 1.96
CA GLY A 223 13.20 -10.06 0.59
C GLY A 223 12.33 -9.20 -0.34
N ASN A 224 11.32 -8.51 0.21
CA ASN A 224 10.48 -7.57 -0.55
C ASN A 224 11.18 -6.23 -0.79
N LEU A 225 11.37 -5.84 -2.06
CA LEU A 225 11.99 -4.56 -2.42
C LEU A 225 11.02 -3.38 -2.23
N PHE A 226 9.83 -3.50 -2.80
CA PHE A 226 8.81 -2.46 -2.74
C PHE A 226 7.44 -3.07 -3.03
N LYS A 227 6.40 -2.37 -2.59
CA LYS A 227 5.03 -2.65 -2.98
C LYS A 227 4.62 -1.78 -4.17
N LEU A 228 4.09 -2.41 -5.20
CA LEU A 228 3.38 -1.79 -6.31
C LEU A 228 1.89 -1.74 -6.00
N GLN A 229 1.28 -0.58 -6.14
CA GLN A 229 -0.16 -0.38 -6.13
C GLN A 229 -0.63 0.05 -7.51
N ASN A 230 -1.45 -0.78 -8.14
CA ASN A 230 -2.11 -0.46 -9.41
C ASN A 230 -3.46 0.18 -9.12
N CYS A 231 -3.66 1.40 -9.61
CA CYS A 231 -4.86 2.20 -9.37
C CYS A 231 -5.47 2.68 -10.69
N MET A 232 -6.80 2.63 -10.76
CA MET A 232 -7.57 3.31 -11.78
C MET A 232 -8.75 3.99 -11.09
N VAL A 233 -8.89 5.29 -11.36
CA VAL A 233 -9.94 6.15 -10.82
C VAL A 233 -10.75 6.68 -11.99
N TRP A 234 -12.07 6.64 -11.86
CA TRP A 234 -13.00 7.17 -12.84
C TRP A 234 -14.05 8.03 -12.13
N TYR A 235 -14.67 8.93 -12.87
CA TYR A 235 -15.59 9.93 -12.33
C TYR A 235 -17.06 9.69 -12.71
N HIS A 236 -17.31 8.73 -13.61
CA HIS A 236 -18.65 8.47 -14.14
C HIS A 236 -18.97 6.98 -14.14
N ASP A 237 -20.21 6.63 -13.83
CA ASP A 237 -20.62 5.23 -13.70
C ASP A 237 -20.64 4.47 -15.04
N ASN A 238 -20.86 5.19 -16.14
CA ASN A 238 -20.90 4.60 -17.48
C ASN A 238 -19.57 3.97 -17.92
N VAL A 239 -18.45 4.32 -17.28
CA VAL A 239 -17.11 3.80 -17.60
C VAL A 239 -16.60 2.75 -16.60
N ILE A 240 -17.42 2.32 -15.62
CA ILE A 240 -17.01 1.33 -14.60
C ILE A 240 -16.46 0.04 -15.23
N LYS A 241 -17.17 -0.51 -16.23
CA LYS A 241 -16.76 -1.77 -16.88
C LYS A 241 -15.40 -1.65 -17.57
N ASP A 242 -15.17 -0.53 -18.24
CA ASP A 242 -13.92 -0.26 -18.95
C ASP A 242 -12.77 0.03 -17.97
N GLY A 243 -13.05 0.71 -16.86
CA GLY A 243 -12.08 0.93 -15.78
C GLY A 243 -11.60 -0.38 -15.15
N ILE A 244 -12.54 -1.28 -14.81
CA ILE A 244 -12.25 -2.60 -14.28
C ILE A 244 -11.47 -3.45 -15.31
N LYS A 245 -11.84 -3.39 -16.59
CA LYS A 245 -11.10 -4.10 -17.64
C LYS A 245 -9.65 -3.57 -17.77
N SER A 246 -9.49 -2.25 -17.84
CA SER A 246 -8.19 -1.58 -18.01
C SER A 246 -7.18 -1.94 -16.93
N ILE A 247 -7.63 -2.13 -15.69
CA ILE A 247 -6.70 -2.53 -14.64
C ILE A 247 -6.43 -4.03 -14.58
N ARG A 248 -7.39 -4.89 -14.93
CA ARG A 248 -7.14 -6.33 -15.04
C ARG A 248 -6.09 -6.57 -16.11
N GLU A 249 -6.14 -5.81 -17.20
CA GLU A 249 -5.10 -5.78 -18.22
C GLU A 249 -3.75 -5.32 -17.63
N LEU A 250 -3.70 -4.19 -16.89
CA LEU A 250 -2.45 -3.75 -16.25
C LEU A 250 -1.86 -4.81 -15.31
N ASN A 251 -2.70 -5.41 -14.47
CA ASN A 251 -2.32 -6.47 -13.55
C ASN A 251 -1.83 -7.72 -14.28
N GLY A 252 -2.48 -8.08 -15.39
CA GLY A 252 -2.09 -9.18 -16.27
C GLY A 252 -0.69 -8.96 -16.81
N VAL A 253 -0.40 -7.78 -17.36
CA VAL A 253 0.92 -7.42 -17.88
C VAL A 253 1.99 -7.38 -16.78
N MET A 254 1.62 -7.06 -15.54
CA MET A 254 2.56 -7.09 -14.41
C MET A 254 2.89 -8.51 -13.91
N THR A 255 2.04 -9.50 -14.15
CA THR A 255 2.20 -10.88 -13.61
C THR A 255 3.61 -11.50 -13.73
N PRO A 256 4.36 -11.40 -14.85
CA PRO A 256 5.69 -12.00 -14.94
C PRO A 256 6.80 -11.23 -14.22
N TYR A 257 6.52 -10.04 -13.68
CA TYR A 257 7.52 -9.14 -13.07
C TYR A 257 7.44 -9.09 -11.55
N VAL A 258 6.58 -9.91 -10.95
CA VAL A 258 6.15 -9.78 -9.56
C VAL A 258 6.27 -11.13 -8.87
N LEU A 259 6.21 -11.10 -7.54
CA LEU A 259 6.19 -12.32 -6.74
C LEU A 259 5.18 -13.34 -7.28
N SER A 260 5.64 -14.58 -7.38
CA SER A 260 4.85 -15.70 -7.84
C SER A 260 5.08 -16.89 -6.92
N LYS A 261 3.99 -17.55 -6.52
CA LYS A 261 3.94 -18.75 -5.65
C LYS A 261 4.23 -18.51 -4.14
N PRO A 262 3.29 -17.90 -3.39
CA PRO A 262 2.06 -17.28 -3.86
C PRO A 262 2.33 -15.89 -4.46
N ARG A 263 1.40 -15.40 -5.29
CA ARG A 263 1.40 -13.98 -5.64
C ARG A 263 0.88 -13.23 -4.42
N GLU A 264 1.76 -12.46 -3.79
CA GLU A 264 1.45 -11.72 -2.57
C GLU A 264 0.48 -10.57 -2.84
N ALA A 265 -0.39 -10.29 -1.87
CA ALA A 265 -1.38 -9.21 -1.92
C ALA A 265 -1.65 -8.66 -0.53
N PHE A 266 -1.78 -7.33 -0.44
CA PHE A 266 -2.01 -6.65 0.83
C PHE A 266 -3.51 -6.53 1.18
N LEU A 267 -3.87 -7.06 2.35
CA LEU A 267 -5.27 -7.21 2.82
C LEU A 267 -6.11 -5.92 2.78
N ASN A 268 -5.52 -4.77 3.11
CA ASN A 268 -6.24 -3.48 3.11
C ASN A 268 -6.64 -3.02 1.71
N TYR A 269 -6.08 -3.62 0.66
CA TYR A 269 -6.50 -3.43 -0.71
C TYR A 269 -7.18 -4.71 -1.19
N ARG A 270 -8.40 -4.92 -0.70
CA ARG A 270 -9.17 -6.12 -0.99
C ARG A 270 -9.39 -6.25 -2.50
N ASP A 271 -9.07 -7.43 -3.04
CA ASP A 271 -9.25 -7.76 -4.44
C ASP A 271 -10.09 -9.05 -4.55
N LEU A 272 -11.36 -8.91 -4.95
CA LEU A 272 -12.28 -10.03 -5.11
C LEU A 272 -11.91 -10.95 -6.29
N ASP A 273 -11.02 -10.51 -7.19
CA ASP A 273 -10.54 -11.33 -8.30
C ASP A 273 -9.55 -12.40 -7.83
N ILE A 274 -8.92 -12.23 -6.66
CA ILE A 274 -8.05 -13.26 -6.04
C ILE A 274 -8.87 -14.48 -5.60
N GLY A 275 -10.12 -14.25 -5.18
CA GLY A 275 -11.03 -15.32 -4.78
C GLY A 275 -12.11 -14.83 -3.83
N LYS A 276 -13.23 -15.55 -3.84
CA LYS A 276 -14.34 -15.36 -2.91
C LYS A 276 -14.80 -16.72 -2.39
N ARG A 277 -15.23 -16.78 -1.14
CA ARG A 277 -15.83 -18.00 -0.57
C ARG A 277 -17.12 -18.31 -1.33
N SER A 278 -17.27 -19.53 -1.84
CA SER A 278 -18.53 -19.98 -2.44
C SER A 278 -19.54 -20.34 -1.34
N ASN A 279 -20.79 -19.97 -1.52
CA ASN A 279 -21.89 -20.41 -0.67
C ASN A 279 -22.24 -21.87 -1.02
N SER A 280 -21.41 -22.84 -0.66
CA SER A 280 -21.84 -24.23 -0.59
C SER A 280 -22.48 -24.46 0.77
N SER A 281 -23.77 -24.13 0.87
CA SER A 281 -24.63 -24.58 1.96
C SER A 281 -24.84 -26.09 1.84
N LYS A 282 -24.00 -26.87 2.51
CA LYS A 282 -24.47 -28.06 3.20
C LYS A 282 -24.37 -27.75 4.69
N ALA A 283 -25.47 -27.21 5.23
CA ALA A 283 -25.72 -27.35 6.65
C ALA A 283 -25.76 -28.87 6.91
N GLY A 284 -24.79 -29.35 7.69
CA GLY A 284 -24.82 -30.71 8.22
C GLY A 284 -26.08 -30.87 9.08
N THR A 285 -26.77 -31.97 8.81
CA THR A 285 -27.94 -32.53 9.49
C THR A 285 -27.94 -32.40 10.99
#